data_AF-A0A959RT77-F1
#
_entry.id   AF-A0A959RT77-F1
#
_cell.length_a   1.000
_cell.length_b   1.000
_cell.length_c   1.000
_cell.angle_alpha   90.00
_cell.angle_beta   90.00
_cell.angle_gamma   90.00
#
_symmetry.space_group_name_H-M   'P 1'
#
loop_
_entity.id
_entity.type
_entity.pdbx_description
1 polymer ?
#
loop_
_entity_poly.entity_id
_entity_poly.type
_entity_poly.pdbx_seq_one_letter_code
_entity_poly.pdbx_strand_id
1 'polypeptide(L)'
;KRIKPLAKALERIRANFQANGYEIVSFLNQKYDDRMSLDVINFKTDDTLKDGERIISRVVKPQVKYNGVLIQRGQVDVSQSE
;
A
#
# COMPACT_ATOMS: atom_id res chain seq x y z
N LYS A 1 -24.26 -8.23 -9.19
CA LYS A 1 -23.87 -8.14 -10.63
C LYS A 1 -23.46 -6.72 -11.13
N ARG A 2 -23.09 -5.74 -10.27
CA ARG A 2 -22.75 -4.34 -10.72
C ARG A 2 -21.29 -3.87 -10.48
N ILE A 3 -20.40 -4.72 -9.98
CA ILE A 3 -19.01 -4.31 -9.61
C ILE A 3 -18.04 -4.44 -10.81
N LYS A 4 -18.36 -5.29 -11.79
CA LYS A 4 -17.49 -5.60 -12.95
C LYS A 4 -17.13 -4.36 -13.79
N PRO A 5 -18.03 -3.40 -14.07
CA PRO A 5 -17.67 -2.21 -14.85
C PRO A 5 -16.70 -1.28 -14.10
N LEU A 6 -16.86 -1.15 -12.78
CA LEU A 6 -16.01 -0.31 -11.94
C LEU A 6 -14.60 -0.89 -11.82
N ALA A 7 -14.50 -2.21 -11.61
CA ALA A 7 -13.22 -2.91 -11.59
C ALA A 7 -12.45 -2.72 -12.92
N LYS A 8 -13.13 -2.90 -14.06
CA LYS A 8 -12.54 -2.64 -15.38
C LYS A 8 -12.13 -1.18 -15.57
N ALA A 9 -12.93 -0.23 -15.08
CA ALA A 9 -12.57 1.18 -15.16
C ALA A 9 -11.27 1.46 -14.38
N LEU A 10 -11.12 0.89 -13.18
CA LEU A 10 -9.92 1.00 -12.38
C LEU A 10 -8.68 0.38 -13.06
N GLU A 11 -8.85 -0.79 -13.68
CA GLU A 11 -7.78 -1.44 -14.45
C GLU A 11 -7.28 -0.55 -15.59
N ARG A 12 -8.18 0.06 -16.37
CA ARG A 12 -7.80 0.99 -17.45
C ARG A 12 -7.05 2.21 -16.93
N ILE A 13 -7.49 2.76 -15.80
CA ILE A 13 -6.82 3.90 -15.16
C ILE A 13 -5.39 3.48 -14.79
N ARG A 14 -5.23 2.37 -14.07
CA ARG A 14 -3.91 1.86 -13.69
C ARG A 14 -3.01 1.59 -14.89
N ALA A 15 -3.54 0.96 -15.93
CA ALA A 15 -2.81 0.69 -17.16
C ALA A 15 -2.38 1.99 -17.87
N ASN A 16 -3.22 3.02 -17.87
CA ASN A 16 -2.86 4.33 -18.42
C ASN A 16 -1.76 5.01 -17.60
N PHE A 17 -1.85 5.02 -16.28
CA PHE A 17 -0.78 5.53 -15.41
C PHE A 17 0.53 4.79 -15.67
N GLN A 18 0.51 3.46 -15.74
CA GLN A 18 1.69 2.64 -16.03
C GLN A 18 2.28 2.93 -17.41
N ALA A 19 1.45 3.04 -18.45
CA ALA A 19 1.90 3.39 -19.80
C ALA A 19 2.55 4.79 -19.88
N ASN A 20 2.19 5.69 -18.95
CA ASN A 20 2.78 7.01 -18.81
C ASN A 20 3.93 7.06 -17.79
N GLY A 21 4.48 5.90 -17.37
CA GLY A 21 5.66 5.82 -16.51
C GLY A 21 5.37 5.90 -15.01
N TYR A 22 4.10 5.89 -14.58
CA TYR A 22 3.73 5.88 -13.17
C TYR A 22 3.56 4.45 -12.64
N GLU A 23 4.25 4.13 -11.55
CA GLU A 23 4.10 2.88 -10.82
C GLU A 23 3.45 3.14 -9.47
N ILE A 24 2.23 2.64 -9.28
CA ILE A 24 1.48 2.77 -8.03
C ILE A 24 1.66 1.48 -7.22
N VAL A 25 2.42 1.56 -6.13
CA VAL A 25 2.73 0.42 -5.26
C VAL A 25 1.88 0.50 -4.00
N SER A 26 1.15 -0.57 -3.72
CA SER A 26 0.39 -0.75 -2.48
C SER A 26 0.99 -1.89 -1.67
N PHE A 27 1.21 -1.66 -0.39
CA PHE A 27 1.83 -2.61 0.53
C PHE A 27 0.82 -3.29 1.47
N LEU A 28 -0.48 -3.18 1.18
CA LEU A 28 -1.53 -3.76 2.01
C LEU A 28 -1.30 -5.26 2.25
N ASN A 29 -1.44 -5.70 3.50
CA ASN A 29 -1.20 -7.07 3.97
C ASN A 29 0.24 -7.59 3.79
N GLN A 30 1.20 -6.73 3.46
CA GLN A 30 2.61 -7.10 3.50
C GLN A 30 3.16 -6.93 4.91
N LYS A 31 4.19 -7.71 5.25
CA LYS A 31 4.95 -7.52 6.49
C LYS A 31 5.62 -6.16 6.47
N TYR A 32 5.55 -5.46 7.59
CA TYR A 32 6.20 -4.18 7.77
C TYR A 32 7.65 -4.39 8.24
N ASP A 33 8.57 -3.65 7.63
CA ASP A 33 9.99 -3.59 8.00
C ASP A 33 10.39 -2.11 8.09
N ASP A 34 11.14 -1.75 9.12
CA ASP A 34 11.53 -0.35 9.37
C ASP A 34 12.43 0.23 8.26
N ARG A 35 13.06 -0.62 7.44
CA ARG A 35 13.87 -0.22 6.28
C ARG A 35 13.02 0.15 5.07
N MET A 36 11.70 -0.08 5.12
CA MET A 36 10.79 0.33 4.04
C MET A 36 10.70 1.86 3.98
N SER A 37 10.70 2.40 2.77
CA SER A 37 10.52 3.84 2.53
C SER A 37 9.04 4.26 2.61
N LEU A 38 8.42 3.99 3.76
CA LEU A 38 7.03 4.29 4.07
C LEU A 38 6.92 5.26 5.23
N ASP A 39 5.83 6.02 5.25
CA ASP A 39 5.46 6.87 6.39
C ASP A 39 4.37 6.14 7.17
N VAL A 40 4.69 5.69 8.38
CA VAL A 40 3.72 5.07 9.27
C VAL A 40 2.98 6.17 10.03
N ILE A 41 1.67 6.25 9.86
CA ILE A 41 0.83 7.24 10.54
C ILE A 41 0.40 6.72 11.91
N ASN A 42 0.07 5.42 12.00
CA ASN A 42 -0.37 4.81 13.24
C ASN A 42 0.20 3.41 13.39
N PHE A 43 0.58 3.08 14.63
CA PHE A 43 0.76 1.70 15.07
C PHE A 43 -0.47 1.29 15.89
N LYS A 44 -1.00 0.10 15.61
CA LYS A 44 -2.15 -0.48 16.30
C LYS A 44 -1.76 -1.84 16.85
N THR A 45 -2.05 -2.09 18.12
CA THR A 45 -1.89 -3.44 18.68
C THR A 45 -2.98 -4.34 18.14
N ASP A 46 -2.60 -5.55 17.74
CA ASP A 46 -3.50 -6.59 17.24
C ASP A 46 -3.08 -7.95 17.81
N ASP A 47 -3.80 -8.39 18.84
CA ASP A 47 -3.52 -9.62 19.61
C ASP A 47 -3.75 -10.90 18.79
N THR A 48 -4.29 -10.78 17.58
CA THR A 48 -4.44 -11.93 16.66
C THR A 48 -3.16 -12.23 15.88
N LEU A 49 -2.18 -11.31 15.89
CA LEU A 49 -0.90 -11.46 15.23
C LEU A 49 0.05 -12.32 16.06
N LYS A 50 0.98 -13.00 15.38
CA LYS A 50 2.04 -13.75 16.07
C LYS A 50 3.02 -12.79 16.74
N ASP A 51 3.64 -13.24 17.82
CA ASP A 51 4.65 -12.45 18.53
C ASP A 51 5.76 -11.96 17.58
N GLY A 52 6.07 -10.66 17.67
CA GLY A 52 7.00 -9.94 16.81
C GLY A 52 6.50 -9.64 15.38
N GLU A 53 5.26 -10.00 15.04
CA GLU A 53 4.70 -9.76 13.71
C GLU A 53 4.17 -8.32 13.57
N ARG A 54 4.59 -7.67 12.48
CA ARG A 54 4.10 -6.35 12.08
C ARG A 54 3.61 -6.41 10.66
N ILE A 55 2.36 -6.01 10.42
CA ILE A 55 1.73 -6.04 9.09
C ILE A 55 1.16 -4.67 8.74
N ILE A 56 1.16 -4.35 7.45
CA ILE A 56 0.52 -3.14 6.94
C ILE A 56 -0.98 -3.40 6.83
N SER A 57 -1.74 -2.97 7.84
CA SER A 57 -3.17 -3.23 7.95
C SER A 57 -4.04 -2.24 7.17
N ARG A 58 -3.51 -1.05 6.86
CA ARG A 58 -4.21 -0.06 6.02
C ARG A 58 -3.23 0.77 5.20
N VAL A 59 -3.56 1.00 3.94
CA VAL A 59 -2.85 1.96 3.08
C VAL A 59 -3.67 3.24 2.99
N VAL A 60 -3.17 4.31 3.60
CA VAL A 60 -3.79 5.65 3.59
C VAL A 60 -3.53 6.35 2.26
N LYS A 61 -2.28 6.29 1.80
CA LYS A 61 -1.86 6.75 0.48
C LYS A 61 -0.90 5.74 -0.14
N PRO A 62 -1.08 5.35 -1.40
CA PRO A 62 -0.14 4.46 -2.06
C PRO A 62 1.20 5.17 -2.32
N GLN A 63 2.25 4.37 -2.45
CA GLN A 63 3.53 4.87 -2.94
C GLN A 63 3.45 5.04 -4.46
N VAL A 64 4.03 6.12 -4.99
CA VAL A 64 4.05 6.39 -6.43
C VAL A 64 5.48 6.64 -6.87
N LYS A 65 5.91 5.91 -7.91
CA LYS A 65 7.13 6.20 -8.65
C LYS A 65 6.79 6.73 -10.04
N TYR A 66 7.65 7.59 -10.58
CA TYR A 66 7.60 8.05 -11.96
C TYR A 66 8.94 7.73 -12.61
N ASN A 67 8.93 6.93 -13.67
CA ASN A 67 10.12 6.44 -14.37
C ASN A 67 11.18 5.87 -13.41
N GLY A 68 10.74 5.05 -12.43
CA GLY A 68 11.59 4.45 -11.41
C GLY A 68 11.98 5.38 -10.24
N VAL A 69 11.74 6.69 -10.34
CA VAL A 69 12.04 7.67 -9.28
C VAL A 69 10.86 7.78 -8.31
N LEU A 70 11.13 7.69 -7.01
CA LEU A 70 10.11 7.86 -5.98
C LEU A 70 9.64 9.32 -5.92
N ILE A 71 8.37 9.57 -6.24
CA ILE A 71 7.76 10.91 -6.20
C ILE A 71 6.74 11.07 -5.07
N GLN A 72 6.23 9.96 -4.54
CA GLN A 72 5.33 9.95 -3.40
C GLN A 72 5.61 8.75 -2.51
N ARG A 73 5.91 9.02 -1.24
CA ARG A 73 6.05 7.99 -0.21
C ARG A 73 4.69 7.42 0.16
N GLY A 74 4.62 6.11 0.38
CA GLY A 74 3.39 5.46 0.83
C GLY A 74 3.12 5.79 2.29
N GLN A 75 1.86 6.07 2.61
CA GLN A 75 1.40 6.35 3.98
C GLN A 75 0.52 5.21 4.46
N VAL A 76 0.85 4.63 5.62
CA VAL A 76 0.22 3.38 6.09
C VAL A 76 -0.10 3.40 7.58
N ASP A 77 -1.08 2.58 7.98
CA ASP A 77 -1.18 2.11 9.37
C ASP A 77 -0.56 0.71 9.44
N VAL A 78 0.15 0.44 10.53
CA VAL A 78 0.75 -0.86 10.83
C VAL A 78 0.03 -1.47 12.03
N SER A 79 -0.39 -2.73 11.90
CA SER A 79 -0.80 -3.54 13.05
C SER A 79 0.41 -4.34 13.54
N GLN A 80 0.62 -4.40 14.84
CA GLN A 80 1.71 -5.13 15.49
C GLN A 80 1.18 -5.98 16.63
N SER A 81 1.82 -7.11 16.91
CA SER A 81 1.58 -7.84 18.15
C SER A 81 1.91 -6.95 19.36
N GLU A 82 1.31 -7.28 20.51
CA GLU A 82 1.66 -6.68 21.81
C GLU A 82 3.15 -6.82 22.14
#